data_AF-A0A959ACQ6-F1
#
_entry.id   AF-A0A959ACQ6-F1
#
_cell.length_a   1.000
_cell.length_b   1.000
_cell.length_c   1.000
_cell.angle_alpha   90.00
_cell.angle_beta   90.00
_cell.angle_gamma   90.00
#
_symmetry.space_group_name_H-M   'P 1'
#
loop_
_entity.id
_entity.type
_entity.pdbx_description
1 polymer ?
#
loop_
_entity_poly.entity_id
_entity_poly.type
_entity_poly.pdbx_seq_one_letter_code
_entity_poly.pdbx_strand_id
1 'polypeptide(L)'
;MRGALKLFTWFGIPVFLHWTFGLIFVYILYHAYSTGLSMFDTIWLTALFMALFVCVLLHEYGHALSARRYGVQTRDIVLMPIGGVARLERMPEKPMQEFIVAIAGPAVNVVIAIILTLLIWIFADPHQLELLKMVLTESGGEEMLEEGGIHIPQLLQFAVNLTVTNIALVLFNMIPAFPMDGGRVFRALLSMRTGRPKATRIAATVGQGIALLLILYGLWNDAFMLAILGMFVIFAARSENNMVQTEDLMSRYKVGDIIRYQFTKLRSNDWMQSAFDHLRHGLEHHFLVFDINDMLVGMLEEEDIIRGMQKSGGSAEIGLYMNKVEVVHISESLSRVHYLIRHQGNGIIAVAGDEGIIGVVDEAGLAKAGRYQISRAAQSQQQF
;
A
#
# COMPACT_ATOMS: atom_id res chain seq x y z
N MET A 1 14.85 4.85 -3.73
CA MET A 1 14.51 4.51 -2.33
C MET A 1 15.64 4.97 -1.44
N ARG A 2 15.39 5.84 -0.46
CA ARG A 2 16.42 6.24 0.50
C ARG A 2 16.43 5.19 1.63
N GLY A 3 17.57 4.57 1.91
CA GLY A 3 17.74 3.70 3.09
C GLY A 3 17.43 2.21 2.94
N ALA A 4 17.45 1.64 1.73
CA ALA A 4 17.37 0.18 1.53
C ALA A 4 18.65 -0.35 0.88
N LEU A 5 19.23 -1.41 1.44
CA LEU A 5 20.43 -2.07 0.94
C LEU A 5 20.04 -3.29 0.11
N LYS A 6 20.57 -3.43 -1.11
CA LYS A 6 20.36 -4.64 -1.91
C LYS A 6 21.15 -5.80 -1.29
N LEU A 7 20.48 -6.89 -0.96
CA LEU A 7 21.11 -8.10 -0.42
C LEU A 7 21.56 -9.02 -1.55
N PHE A 8 20.61 -9.48 -2.37
CA PHE A 8 20.86 -10.40 -3.48
C PHE A 8 19.72 -10.34 -4.50
N THR A 9 19.82 -11.13 -5.56
CA THR A 9 18.75 -11.32 -6.55
C THR A 9 18.51 -12.81 -6.71
N TRP A 10 17.27 -13.26 -6.48
CA TRP A 10 16.89 -14.66 -6.62
C TRP A 10 15.59 -14.78 -7.42
N PHE A 11 15.53 -15.76 -8.33
CA PHE A 11 14.49 -15.90 -9.37
C PHE A 11 14.26 -14.66 -10.26
N GLY A 12 15.26 -13.77 -10.36
CA GLY A 12 15.15 -12.50 -11.09
C GLY A 12 14.47 -11.38 -10.29
N ILE A 13 14.19 -11.59 -9.00
CA ILE A 13 13.60 -10.61 -8.10
C ILE A 13 14.69 -10.09 -7.15
N PRO A 14 15.01 -8.80 -7.17
CA PRO A 14 15.97 -8.23 -6.23
C PRO A 14 15.37 -8.13 -4.82
N VAL A 15 16.14 -8.59 -3.83
CA VAL A 15 15.78 -8.55 -2.40
C VAL A 15 16.57 -7.44 -1.73
N PHE A 16 15.87 -6.59 -0.98
CA PHE A 16 16.44 -5.48 -0.23
C PHE A 16 16.17 -5.59 1.26
N LEU A 17 17.07 -5.04 2.05
CA LEU A 17 16.94 -4.88 3.49
C LEU A 17 16.76 -3.40 3.82
N HIS A 18 15.64 -3.04 4.44
CA HIS A 18 15.45 -1.66 4.89
C HIS A 18 16.27 -1.39 6.15
N TRP A 19 16.80 -0.18 6.34
CA TRP A 19 17.63 0.16 7.51
C TRP A 19 16.92 -0.10 8.85
N THR A 20 15.59 0.03 8.90
CA THR A 20 14.80 -0.24 10.11
C THR A 20 14.94 -1.68 10.58
N PHE A 21 15.33 -2.62 9.71
CA PHE A 21 15.64 -4.00 10.09
C PHE A 21 16.69 -4.07 11.21
N GLY A 22 17.63 -3.11 11.23
CA GLY A 22 18.64 -2.99 12.29
C GLY A 22 18.06 -2.86 13.70
N LEU A 23 16.83 -2.34 13.84
CA LEU A 23 16.17 -2.18 15.15
C LEU A 23 15.92 -3.52 15.86
N ILE A 24 15.82 -4.62 15.11
CA ILE A 24 15.67 -5.96 15.70
C ILE A 24 16.94 -6.37 16.42
N PHE A 25 18.11 -6.10 15.85
CA PHE A 25 19.38 -6.38 16.53
C PHE A 25 19.52 -5.50 17.78
N VAL A 26 19.11 -4.24 17.72
CA VAL A 26 19.07 -3.36 18.91
C VAL A 26 18.14 -3.94 19.98
N TYR A 27 16.95 -4.41 19.60
CA TYR A 27 16.02 -5.06 20.52
C TYR A 27 16.59 -6.33 21.13
N ILE A 28 17.20 -7.22 20.34
CA ILE A 28 17.82 -8.47 20.83
C ILE A 28 18.94 -8.15 21.82
N LEU A 29 19.81 -7.19 21.51
CA LEU A 29 20.90 -6.79 22.39
C LEU A 29 20.39 -6.15 23.69
N TYR A 30 19.37 -5.28 23.59
CA TYR A 30 18.73 -4.68 24.75
C TYR A 30 18.07 -5.74 25.64
N HIS A 31 17.32 -6.67 25.03
CA HIS A 31 16.68 -7.77 25.73
C HIS A 31 17.72 -8.62 26.45
N ALA A 32 18.77 -9.06 25.74
CA ALA A 32 19.86 -9.83 26.31
C ALA A 32 20.56 -9.14 27.49
N TYR A 33 20.79 -7.83 27.38
CA TYR A 33 21.34 -7.04 28.49
C TYR A 33 20.36 -6.95 29.67
N SER A 34 19.08 -6.72 29.41
CA SER A 34 18.05 -6.50 30.45
C SER A 34 17.70 -7.77 31.24
N THR A 35 17.77 -8.93 30.60
CA THR A 35 17.45 -10.23 31.21
C THR A 35 18.70 -11.02 31.61
N GLY A 36 19.89 -10.52 31.32
CA GLY A 36 21.15 -11.19 31.64
C GLY A 36 21.39 -12.46 30.82
N LEU A 37 20.86 -12.55 29.60
CA LEU A 37 21.03 -13.72 28.72
C LEU A 37 22.52 -13.97 28.45
N SER A 38 22.89 -15.25 28.40
CA SER A 38 24.25 -15.63 28.04
C SER A 38 24.56 -15.23 26.59
N MET A 39 25.86 -15.09 26.26
CA MET A 39 26.28 -14.83 24.88
C MET A 39 25.79 -15.93 23.93
N PHE A 40 25.76 -17.18 24.40
CA PHE A 40 25.30 -18.33 23.63
C PHE A 40 23.80 -18.23 23.32
N ASP A 41 22.96 -17.92 24.32
CA ASP A 41 21.52 -17.77 24.14
C ASP A 41 21.18 -16.56 23.26
N THR A 42 21.97 -15.49 23.36
CA THR A 42 21.84 -14.31 22.49
C THR A 42 22.09 -14.66 21.02
N ILE A 43 23.09 -15.49 20.74
CA ILE A 43 23.38 -15.98 19.37
C ILE A 43 22.24 -16.85 18.87
N TRP A 44 21.71 -17.76 19.70
CA TRP A 44 20.58 -18.60 19.34
C TRP A 44 19.30 -17.81 19.08
N LEU A 45 18.99 -16.82 19.92
CA LEU A 45 17.88 -15.91 19.70
C LEU A 45 18.04 -15.15 18.38
N THR A 46 19.25 -14.65 18.10
CA THR A 46 19.56 -14.00 16.83
C THR A 46 19.34 -14.96 15.64
N ALA A 47 19.80 -16.20 15.74
CA ALA A 47 19.59 -17.22 14.72
C ALA A 47 18.10 -17.51 14.50
N LEU A 48 17.29 -17.53 15.55
CA LEU A 48 15.84 -17.73 15.47
C LEU A 48 15.17 -16.58 14.70
N PHE A 49 15.48 -15.33 15.02
CA PHE A 49 14.97 -14.17 14.28
C PHE A 49 15.39 -14.20 12.81
N MET A 50 16.64 -14.57 12.52
CA MET A 50 17.10 -14.71 11.14
C MET A 50 16.35 -15.82 10.39
N ALA A 51 16.08 -16.96 11.02
CA ALA A 51 15.28 -18.04 10.44
C ALA A 51 13.82 -17.61 10.20
N LEU A 52 13.23 -16.84 11.12
CA LEU A 52 11.90 -16.25 10.95
C LEU A 52 11.85 -15.34 9.71
N PHE A 53 12.87 -14.52 9.49
CA PHE A 53 12.95 -13.69 8.28
C PHE A 53 13.13 -14.49 7.01
N VAL A 54 13.83 -15.62 7.06
CA VAL A 54 13.87 -16.55 5.92
C VAL A 54 12.48 -17.11 5.65
N CYS A 55 11.70 -17.49 6.67
CA CYS A 55 10.31 -17.92 6.48
C CYS A 55 9.43 -16.81 5.88
N VAL A 56 9.55 -15.58 6.36
CA VAL A 56 8.84 -14.41 5.79
C VAL A 56 9.27 -14.15 4.35
N LEU A 57 10.57 -14.26 4.04
CA LEU A 57 11.05 -14.10 2.68
C LEU A 57 10.47 -15.19 1.75
N LEU A 58 10.44 -16.45 2.20
CA LEU A 58 9.85 -17.56 1.45
C LEU A 58 8.34 -17.37 1.24
N HIS A 59 7.64 -16.83 2.24
CA HIS A 59 6.24 -16.41 2.13
C HIS A 59 6.04 -15.38 1.01
N GLU A 60 6.83 -14.30 1.00
CA GLU A 60 6.79 -13.28 -0.06
C GLU A 60 7.10 -13.87 -1.44
N TYR A 61 8.04 -14.80 -1.52
CA TYR A 61 8.32 -15.55 -2.75
C TYR A 61 7.12 -16.40 -3.20
N GLY A 62 6.35 -16.96 -2.27
CA GLY A 62 5.09 -17.66 -2.57
C GLY A 62 4.14 -16.78 -3.37
N HIS A 63 3.90 -15.55 -2.91
CA HIS A 63 3.10 -14.57 -3.64
C HIS A 63 3.71 -14.20 -4.99
N ALA A 64 4.99 -13.83 -5.00
CA ALA A 64 5.69 -13.33 -6.18
C ALA A 64 5.74 -14.38 -7.31
N LEU A 65 6.09 -15.62 -7.00
CA LEU A 65 6.18 -16.71 -7.97
C LEU A 65 4.80 -17.16 -8.44
N SER A 66 3.77 -17.11 -7.59
CA SER A 66 2.38 -17.35 -7.99
C SER A 66 1.89 -16.28 -8.96
N ALA A 67 2.14 -15.00 -8.67
CA ALA A 67 1.75 -13.87 -9.52
C ALA A 67 2.43 -13.92 -10.90
N ARG A 68 3.70 -14.36 -10.93
CA ARG A 68 4.46 -14.52 -12.19
C ARG A 68 3.80 -15.47 -13.18
N ARG A 69 3.08 -16.49 -12.71
CA ARG A 69 2.33 -17.43 -13.58
C ARG A 69 1.19 -16.75 -14.34
N TYR A 70 0.71 -15.62 -13.85
CA TYR A 70 -0.34 -14.82 -14.47
C TYR A 70 0.19 -13.59 -15.22
N GLY A 71 1.50 -13.55 -15.49
CA GLY A 71 2.14 -12.45 -16.23
C GLY A 71 2.31 -11.16 -15.42
N VAL A 72 2.19 -11.23 -14.10
CA VAL A 72 2.47 -10.10 -13.20
C VAL A 72 3.91 -10.18 -12.74
N GLN A 73 4.72 -9.17 -13.03
CA GLN A 73 6.10 -9.12 -12.56
C GLN A 73 6.18 -8.56 -11.14
N THR A 74 7.20 -9.00 -10.41
CA THR A 74 7.57 -8.47 -9.09
C THR A 74 8.75 -7.55 -9.26
N ARG A 75 8.62 -6.29 -8.86
CA ARG A 75 9.68 -5.29 -8.96
C ARG A 75 10.83 -5.63 -8.02
N ASP A 76 10.50 -5.96 -6.78
CA ASP A 76 11.44 -6.30 -5.72
C ASP A 76 10.71 -6.84 -4.47
N ILE A 77 11.49 -7.36 -3.51
CA ILE A 77 11.04 -7.72 -2.17
C ILE A 77 11.86 -6.92 -1.16
N VAL A 78 11.20 -6.28 -0.19
CA VAL A 78 11.88 -5.54 0.89
C VAL A 78 11.57 -6.16 2.24
N LEU A 79 12.61 -6.48 2.99
CA LEU A 79 12.51 -6.96 4.37
C LEU A 79 12.57 -5.78 5.35
N MET A 80 11.63 -5.76 6.29
CA MET A 80 11.44 -4.75 7.34
C MET A 80 11.16 -5.46 8.68
N PRO A 81 11.27 -4.77 9.83
CA PRO A 81 11.02 -5.41 11.12
C PRO A 81 9.64 -6.04 11.28
N ILE A 82 8.64 -5.46 10.61
CA ILE A 82 7.23 -5.85 10.72
C ILE A 82 6.89 -6.98 9.72
N GLY A 83 7.80 -7.32 8.80
CA GLY A 83 7.60 -8.38 7.80
C GLY A 83 8.31 -8.11 6.48
N GLY A 84 7.88 -8.82 5.43
CA GLY A 84 8.30 -8.60 4.06
C GLY A 84 7.24 -7.82 3.28
N VAL A 85 7.65 -7.12 2.21
CA VAL A 85 6.72 -6.58 1.23
C VAL A 85 7.22 -6.92 -0.17
N ALA A 86 6.52 -7.81 -0.86
CA ALA A 86 6.68 -8.03 -2.29
C ALA A 86 5.94 -6.95 -3.09
N ARG A 87 6.68 -6.09 -3.80
CA ARG A 87 6.09 -5.07 -4.67
C ARG A 87 5.80 -5.62 -6.05
N LEU A 88 4.56 -6.05 -6.25
CA LEU A 88 4.03 -6.44 -7.55
C LEU A 88 3.76 -5.21 -8.42
N GLU A 89 3.93 -5.33 -9.75
CA GLU A 89 3.61 -4.23 -10.68
C GLU A 89 2.12 -3.86 -10.67
N ARG A 90 1.26 -4.88 -10.55
CA ARG A 90 -0.19 -4.78 -10.40
C ARG A 90 -0.71 -6.05 -9.76
N MET A 91 -1.90 -6.03 -9.19
CA MET A 91 -2.59 -7.26 -8.80
C MET A 91 -3.27 -7.89 -10.03
N PRO A 92 -3.41 -9.24 -10.09
CA PRO A 92 -4.19 -9.88 -11.15
C PRO A 92 -5.64 -9.39 -11.18
N GLU A 93 -6.18 -9.14 -12.37
CA GLU A 93 -7.53 -8.59 -12.54
C GLU A 93 -8.64 -9.63 -12.27
N LYS A 94 -8.35 -10.91 -12.55
CA LYS A 94 -9.34 -11.98 -12.35
C LYS A 94 -9.39 -12.39 -10.88
N PRO A 95 -10.59 -12.42 -10.25
CA PRO A 95 -10.77 -12.83 -8.87
C PRO A 95 -10.05 -14.12 -8.47
N MET A 96 -10.11 -15.15 -9.34
CA MET A 96 -9.47 -16.43 -9.06
C MET A 96 -7.95 -16.39 -9.10
N GLN A 97 -7.37 -15.56 -9.96
CA GLN A 97 -5.92 -15.38 -9.99
C GLN A 97 -5.46 -14.66 -8.73
N GLU A 98 -6.19 -13.63 -8.30
CA GLU A 98 -5.91 -12.95 -7.04
C GLU A 98 -6.00 -13.89 -5.84
N PHE A 99 -7.05 -14.71 -5.75
CA PHE A 99 -7.20 -15.71 -4.69
C PHE A 99 -6.00 -16.66 -4.62
N ILE A 100 -5.55 -17.19 -5.76
CA ILE A 100 -4.41 -18.11 -5.83
C ILE A 100 -3.10 -17.40 -5.43
N VAL A 101 -2.92 -16.14 -5.80
CA VAL A 101 -1.76 -15.36 -5.36
C VAL A 101 -1.82 -15.09 -3.86
N ALA A 102 -2.98 -14.71 -3.32
CA ALA A 102 -3.15 -14.36 -1.91
C ALA A 102 -2.97 -15.57 -0.97
N ILE A 103 -3.37 -16.78 -1.39
CA ILE A 103 -3.16 -17.99 -0.57
C ILE A 103 -1.73 -18.57 -0.71
N ALA A 104 -0.98 -18.18 -1.75
CA ALA A 104 0.32 -18.78 -2.04
C ALA A 104 1.37 -18.53 -0.93
N GLY A 105 1.45 -17.31 -0.38
CA GLY A 105 2.33 -17.02 0.76
C GLY A 105 1.99 -17.85 2.00
N PRO A 106 0.75 -17.78 2.53
CA PRO A 106 0.30 -18.61 3.64
C PRO A 106 0.53 -20.11 3.42
N ALA A 107 0.31 -20.62 2.19
CA ALA A 107 0.57 -22.00 1.85
C ALA A 107 2.05 -22.39 2.01
N VAL A 108 2.99 -21.48 1.73
CA VAL A 108 4.43 -21.70 1.99
C VAL A 108 4.68 -21.90 3.48
N ASN A 109 4.12 -21.05 4.35
CA ASN A 109 4.27 -21.21 5.81
C ASN A 109 3.61 -22.49 6.32
N VAL A 110 2.47 -22.91 5.77
CA VAL A 110 1.85 -24.20 6.09
C VAL A 110 2.79 -25.35 5.74
N VAL A 111 3.38 -25.34 4.54
CA VAL A 111 4.35 -26.37 4.12
C VAL A 111 5.57 -26.38 5.05
N ILE A 112 6.10 -25.21 5.40
CA ILE A 112 7.22 -25.10 6.36
C ILE A 112 6.82 -25.70 7.71
N ALA A 113 5.66 -25.35 8.26
CA ALA A 113 5.19 -25.87 9.54
C ALA A 113 5.00 -27.40 9.53
N ILE A 114 4.45 -27.95 8.43
CA ILE A 114 4.29 -29.40 8.25
C ILE A 114 5.67 -30.10 8.22
N ILE A 115 6.62 -29.57 7.45
CA ILE A 115 7.97 -30.15 7.36
C ILE A 115 8.65 -30.11 8.72
N LEU A 116 8.61 -28.97 9.43
CA LEU A 116 9.23 -28.86 10.75
C LEU A 116 8.58 -29.80 11.78
N THR A 117 7.24 -29.91 11.76
CA THR A 117 6.52 -30.84 12.65
C THR A 117 6.90 -32.29 12.36
N LEU A 118 7.03 -32.67 11.08
CA LEU A 118 7.49 -34.00 10.69
C LEU A 118 8.92 -34.26 11.18
N LEU A 119 9.82 -33.29 11.02
CA LEU A 119 11.20 -33.41 11.49
C LEU A 119 11.27 -33.55 13.01
N ILE A 120 10.51 -32.74 13.75
CA ILE A 120 10.40 -32.85 15.21
C ILE A 120 9.90 -34.25 15.59
N TRP A 121 8.84 -34.74 14.94
CA TRP A 121 8.28 -36.06 15.24
C TRP A 121 9.25 -37.22 14.96
N ILE A 122 10.11 -37.12 13.95
CA ILE A 122 11.09 -38.15 13.59
C ILE A 122 12.31 -38.13 14.53
N PHE A 123 12.80 -36.95 14.88
CA PHE A 123 14.11 -36.79 15.51
C PHE A 123 14.08 -36.49 17.01
N ALA A 124 12.96 -36.03 17.57
CA ALA A 124 12.88 -35.67 18.97
C ALA A 124 12.37 -36.84 19.83
N ASP A 125 12.95 -36.96 21.03
CA ASP A 125 12.62 -38.01 21.98
C ASP A 125 11.18 -37.81 22.50
N PRO A 126 10.32 -38.85 22.54
CA PRO A 126 8.97 -38.76 23.08
C PRO A 126 8.88 -38.10 24.47
N HIS A 127 9.87 -38.33 25.34
CA HIS A 127 9.90 -37.71 26.67
C HIS A 127 10.12 -36.19 26.59
N GLN A 128 10.96 -35.73 25.65
CA GLN A 128 11.19 -34.30 25.42
C GLN A 128 9.96 -33.61 24.83
N LEU A 129 9.20 -34.30 23.97
CA LEU A 129 7.92 -33.76 23.48
C LEU A 129 6.89 -33.60 24.58
N GLU A 130 6.85 -34.50 25.56
CA GLU A 130 5.93 -34.44 26.69
C GLU A 130 6.24 -33.25 27.60
N LEU A 131 7.53 -33.08 27.95
CA LEU A 131 8.02 -31.93 28.71
C LEU A 131 7.71 -30.61 27.99
N LEU A 132 7.96 -30.55 26.69
CA LEU A 132 7.68 -29.36 25.89
C LEU A 132 6.17 -29.05 25.80
N LYS A 133 5.31 -30.08 25.69
CA LYS A 133 3.86 -29.87 25.73
C LYS A 133 3.44 -29.22 27.05
N MET A 134 3.98 -29.71 28.16
CA MET A 134 3.73 -29.13 29.48
C MET A 134 4.13 -27.65 29.52
N VAL A 135 5.29 -27.29 28.99
CA VAL A 135 5.76 -25.88 28.87
C VAL A 135 4.80 -25.02 28.04
N LEU A 136 4.30 -25.55 26.92
CA LEU A 136 3.43 -24.79 26.02
C LEU A 136 1.99 -24.63 26.56
N THR A 137 1.52 -25.57 27.39
CA THR A 137 0.14 -25.55 27.91
C THR A 137 0.02 -24.91 29.28
N GLU A 138 1.08 -24.93 30.10
CA GLU A 138 1.05 -24.41 31.46
C GLU A 138 1.74 -23.05 31.55
N SER A 139 1.02 -22.06 32.09
CA SER A 139 1.60 -20.74 32.39
C SER A 139 2.69 -20.90 33.47
N GLY A 140 3.93 -20.57 33.13
CA GLY A 140 5.10 -20.75 34.02
C GLY A 140 5.84 -22.08 33.82
N GLY A 141 5.48 -22.88 32.81
CA GLY A 141 6.14 -24.17 32.56
C GLY A 141 7.64 -24.06 32.26
N GLU A 142 8.12 -22.95 31.69
CA GLU A 142 9.56 -22.70 31.51
C GLU A 142 10.28 -22.56 32.87
N GLU A 143 9.74 -21.77 33.80
CA GLU A 143 10.31 -21.57 35.14
C GLU A 143 10.33 -22.88 35.94
N MET A 144 9.27 -23.69 35.84
CA MET A 144 9.19 -24.99 36.53
C MET A 144 10.24 -26.00 36.05
N LEU A 145 10.54 -26.02 34.75
CA LEU A 145 11.57 -26.92 34.21
C LEU A 145 12.98 -26.44 34.55
N GLU A 146 13.22 -25.12 34.54
CA GLU A 146 14.50 -24.55 34.96
C GLU A 146 14.79 -24.81 36.45
N GLU A 147 13.80 -24.62 37.33
CA GLU A 147 13.92 -24.96 38.75
C GLU A 147 14.11 -26.48 38.96
N GLY A 148 13.52 -27.31 38.09
CA GLY A 148 13.68 -28.76 38.07
C GLY A 148 15.00 -29.27 37.48
N GLY A 149 15.85 -28.39 36.94
CA GLY A 149 17.11 -28.76 36.28
C GLY A 149 16.95 -29.56 34.98
N ILE A 150 15.76 -29.50 34.36
CA ILE A 150 15.45 -30.23 33.13
C ILE A 150 15.66 -29.27 31.95
N HIS A 151 16.73 -29.50 31.19
CA HIS A 151 17.02 -28.71 30.00
C HIS A 151 16.47 -29.38 28.74
N ILE A 152 15.56 -28.70 28.05
CA ILE A 152 15.12 -29.10 26.70
C ILE A 152 16.26 -28.80 25.71
N PRO A 153 16.56 -29.69 24.75
CA PRO A 153 17.56 -29.40 23.73
C PRO A 153 17.21 -28.10 22.99
N GLN A 154 18.16 -27.18 22.92
CA GLN A 154 17.94 -25.85 22.33
C GLN A 154 17.51 -25.92 20.86
N LEU A 155 18.01 -26.92 20.12
CA LEU A 155 17.59 -27.18 18.73
C LEU A 155 16.11 -27.58 18.63
N LEU A 156 15.60 -28.35 19.60
CA LEU A 156 14.19 -28.73 19.66
C LEU A 156 13.34 -27.50 19.95
N GLN A 157 13.70 -26.70 20.94
CA GLN A 157 13.00 -25.44 21.26
C GLN A 157 13.01 -24.48 20.06
N PHE A 158 14.15 -24.35 19.37
CA PHE A 158 14.26 -23.57 18.13
C PHE A 158 13.29 -24.06 17.06
N ALA A 159 13.26 -25.36 16.77
CA ALA A 159 12.41 -25.94 15.73
C ALA A 159 10.92 -25.75 16.07
N VAL A 160 10.56 -25.88 17.35
CA VAL A 160 9.20 -25.70 17.85
C VAL A 160 8.79 -24.24 17.75
N ASN A 161 9.61 -23.31 18.23
CA ASN A 161 9.34 -21.87 18.14
C ASN A 161 9.18 -21.43 16.69
N LEU A 162 10.00 -21.95 15.78
CA LEU A 162 9.88 -21.69 14.36
C LEU A 162 8.58 -22.27 13.76
N THR A 163 8.17 -23.47 14.20
CA THR A 163 6.90 -24.10 13.80
C THR A 163 5.70 -23.31 14.28
N VAL A 164 5.64 -23.01 15.58
CA VAL A 164 4.56 -22.24 16.21
C VAL A 164 4.44 -20.86 15.56
N THR A 165 5.58 -20.21 15.30
CA THR A 165 5.55 -18.90 14.64
C THR A 165 5.07 -18.98 13.19
N ASN A 166 5.43 -20.01 12.42
CA ASN A 166 4.87 -20.20 11.07
C ASN A 166 3.36 -20.45 11.11
N ILE A 167 2.87 -21.23 12.08
CA ILE A 167 1.44 -21.42 12.29
C ILE A 167 0.77 -20.08 12.67
N ALA A 168 1.36 -19.33 13.58
CA ALA A 168 0.86 -18.01 13.98
C ALA A 168 0.83 -17.03 12.80
N LEU A 169 1.86 -17.03 11.94
CA LEU A 169 1.91 -16.23 10.71
C LEU A 169 0.78 -16.61 9.75
N VAL A 170 0.45 -17.89 9.61
CA VAL A 170 -0.69 -18.35 8.79
C VAL A 170 -2.00 -17.86 9.39
N LEU A 171 -2.21 -18.09 10.69
CA LEU A 171 -3.45 -17.70 11.37
C LEU A 171 -3.68 -16.19 11.29
N PHE A 172 -2.64 -15.40 11.57
CA PHE A 172 -2.70 -13.95 11.49
C PHE A 172 -2.93 -13.49 10.04
N ASN A 173 -2.15 -14.00 9.08
CA ASN A 173 -2.32 -13.60 7.68
C ASN A 173 -3.65 -14.06 7.08
N MET A 174 -4.34 -15.06 7.64
CA MET A 174 -5.66 -15.51 7.16
C MET A 174 -6.84 -14.82 7.84
N ILE A 175 -6.61 -13.86 8.73
CA ILE A 175 -7.68 -12.98 9.24
C ILE A 175 -8.29 -12.19 8.06
N PRO A 176 -9.63 -12.16 7.92
CA PRO A 176 -10.30 -11.48 6.81
C PRO A 176 -10.34 -9.95 6.99
N ALA A 177 -9.16 -9.33 7.10
CA ALA A 177 -8.99 -7.89 7.24
C ALA A 177 -7.73 -7.42 6.51
N PHE A 178 -7.76 -6.23 5.92
CA PHE A 178 -6.55 -5.61 5.35
C PHE A 178 -5.65 -5.07 6.46
N PRO A 179 -4.31 -5.10 6.30
CA PRO A 179 -3.57 -5.40 5.07
C PRO A 179 -3.20 -6.88 4.87
N MET A 180 -3.72 -7.78 5.71
CA MET A 180 -3.37 -9.20 5.70
C MET A 180 -3.88 -9.92 4.44
N ASP A 181 -3.26 -11.04 4.09
CA ASP A 181 -3.62 -11.82 2.91
C ASP A 181 -5.06 -12.33 2.95
N GLY A 182 -5.59 -12.61 4.13
CA GLY A 182 -6.93 -13.09 4.37
C GLY A 182 -7.98 -12.06 3.96
N GLY A 183 -7.67 -10.77 4.09
CA GLY A 183 -8.47 -9.69 3.53
C GLY A 183 -8.54 -9.76 2.00
N ARG A 184 -7.41 -10.09 1.33
CA ARG A 184 -7.35 -10.28 -0.13
C ARG A 184 -8.04 -11.58 -0.57
N VAL A 185 -7.85 -12.68 0.17
CA VAL A 185 -8.57 -13.95 -0.05
C VAL A 185 -10.08 -13.72 0.04
N PHE A 186 -10.54 -13.09 1.12
CA PHE A 186 -11.96 -12.78 1.33
C PHE A 186 -12.51 -11.87 0.24
N ARG A 187 -11.79 -10.79 -0.10
CA ARG A 187 -12.13 -9.89 -1.20
C ARG A 187 -12.23 -10.64 -2.54
N ALA A 188 -11.26 -11.49 -2.86
CA ALA A 188 -11.21 -12.25 -4.10
C ALA A 188 -12.42 -13.19 -4.21
N LEU A 189 -12.77 -13.90 -3.13
CA LEU A 189 -13.95 -14.76 -3.09
C LEU A 189 -15.24 -13.98 -3.33
N LEU A 190 -15.39 -12.82 -2.68
CA LEU A 190 -16.58 -11.99 -2.81
C LEU A 190 -16.69 -11.31 -4.18
N SER A 191 -15.55 -10.96 -4.77
CA SER A 191 -15.48 -10.30 -6.07
C SER A 191 -15.96 -11.18 -7.23
N MET A 192 -15.94 -12.51 -7.07
CA MET A 192 -16.54 -13.44 -8.04
C MET A 192 -18.04 -13.24 -8.25
N ARG A 193 -18.76 -12.73 -7.24
CA ARG A 193 -20.21 -12.48 -7.33
C ARG A 193 -20.58 -11.00 -7.42
N THR A 194 -19.78 -10.12 -6.85
CA THR A 194 -20.17 -8.71 -6.61
C THR A 194 -19.33 -7.68 -7.36
N GLY A 195 -18.23 -8.09 -7.99
CA GLY A 195 -17.25 -7.20 -8.61
C GLY A 195 -16.23 -6.64 -7.60
N ARG A 196 -15.04 -6.28 -8.10
CA ARG A 196 -13.88 -5.86 -7.28
C ARG A 196 -14.18 -4.67 -6.35
N PRO A 197 -14.81 -3.55 -6.78
CA PRO A 197 -15.01 -2.40 -5.91
C PRO A 197 -15.96 -2.66 -4.73
N LYS A 198 -17.09 -3.34 -4.98
CA LYS A 198 -18.05 -3.71 -3.92
C LYS A 198 -17.44 -4.71 -2.95
N ALA A 199 -16.69 -5.69 -3.46
CA ALA A 199 -16.00 -6.67 -2.64
C ALA A 199 -14.95 -6.04 -1.73
N THR A 200 -14.14 -5.09 -2.23
CA THR A 200 -13.17 -4.34 -1.40
C THR A 200 -13.86 -3.60 -0.28
N ARG A 201 -14.99 -2.93 -0.57
CA ARG A 201 -15.73 -2.17 0.43
C ARG A 201 -16.22 -3.08 1.57
N ILE A 202 -16.82 -4.22 1.22
CA ILE A 202 -17.31 -5.19 2.22
C ILE A 202 -16.14 -5.76 3.03
N ALA A 203 -15.05 -6.19 2.37
CA ALA A 203 -13.86 -6.71 3.05
C ALA A 203 -13.21 -5.67 3.99
N ALA A 204 -13.14 -4.41 3.56
CA ALA A 204 -12.63 -3.32 4.39
C ALA A 204 -13.53 -3.04 5.60
N THR A 205 -14.86 -3.03 5.43
CA THR A 205 -15.81 -2.84 6.55
C THR A 205 -15.74 -3.98 7.56
N VAL A 206 -15.71 -5.24 7.09
CA VAL A 206 -15.54 -6.42 7.96
C VAL A 206 -14.21 -6.33 8.71
N GLY A 207 -13.13 -6.00 8.01
CA GLY A 207 -11.81 -5.83 8.62
C GLY A 207 -11.75 -4.71 9.65
N GLN A 208 -12.44 -3.58 9.42
CA GLN A 208 -12.58 -2.51 10.39
C GLN A 208 -13.37 -2.93 11.63
N GLY A 209 -14.41 -3.74 11.45
CA GLY A 209 -15.17 -4.32 12.58
C GLY A 209 -14.30 -5.22 13.44
N ILE A 210 -13.53 -6.13 12.83
CA ILE A 210 -12.57 -6.98 13.54
C ILE A 210 -11.52 -6.13 14.27
N ALA A 211 -10.98 -5.12 13.59
CA ALA A 211 -9.98 -4.22 14.16
C ALA A 211 -10.52 -3.44 15.37
N LEU A 212 -11.77 -2.99 15.32
CA LEU A 212 -12.43 -2.32 16.45
C LEU A 212 -12.54 -3.27 17.66
N LEU A 213 -12.91 -4.54 17.43
CA LEU A 213 -12.94 -5.54 18.50
C LEU A 213 -11.55 -5.77 19.10
N LEU A 214 -10.49 -5.83 18.28
CA LEU A 214 -9.11 -5.93 18.75
C LEU A 214 -8.68 -4.72 19.59
N ILE A 215 -9.12 -3.51 19.22
CA ILE A 215 -8.86 -2.30 20.00
C ILE A 215 -9.54 -2.37 21.36
N LEU A 216 -10.84 -2.67 21.39
CA LEU A 216 -11.61 -2.74 22.64
C LEU A 216 -11.07 -3.83 23.56
N TYR A 217 -10.77 -5.01 23.01
CA TYR A 217 -10.16 -6.11 23.75
C TYR A 217 -8.75 -5.74 24.26
N GLY A 218 -7.94 -5.09 23.43
CA GLY A 218 -6.60 -4.63 23.80
C GLY A 218 -6.63 -3.63 24.96
N LEU A 219 -7.54 -2.65 24.91
CA LEU A 219 -7.73 -1.68 25.98
C LEU A 219 -8.28 -2.31 27.27
N TRP A 220 -9.14 -3.32 27.16
CA TRP A 220 -9.68 -4.01 28.33
C TRP A 220 -8.61 -4.79 29.10
N ASN A 221 -7.60 -5.33 28.41
CA ASN A 221 -6.56 -6.19 29.00
C ASN A 221 -5.21 -5.46 29.18
N ASP A 222 -5.19 -4.12 29.15
CA ASP A 222 -3.96 -3.30 29.19
C ASP A 222 -2.92 -3.66 28.10
N ALA A 223 -3.36 -4.34 27.04
CA ALA A 223 -2.56 -4.74 25.89
C ALA A 223 -2.50 -3.60 24.86
N PHE A 224 -1.86 -2.48 25.22
CA PHE A 224 -1.78 -1.28 24.39
C PHE A 224 -1.24 -1.54 22.97
N MET A 225 -0.29 -2.46 22.83
CA MET A 225 0.26 -2.85 21.52
C MET A 225 -0.81 -3.44 20.60
N LEU A 226 -1.73 -4.24 21.14
CA LEU A 226 -2.84 -4.82 20.38
C LEU A 226 -3.83 -3.73 19.92
N ALA A 227 -4.07 -2.73 20.77
CA ALA A 227 -4.90 -1.58 20.40
C ALA A 227 -4.26 -0.73 19.29
N ILE A 228 -2.94 -0.49 19.34
CA ILE A 228 -2.21 0.22 18.28
C ILE A 228 -2.27 -0.58 16.97
N LEU A 229 -2.07 -1.91 17.04
CA LEU A 229 -2.19 -2.78 15.87
C LEU A 229 -3.59 -2.70 15.25
N GLY A 230 -4.65 -2.74 16.07
CA GLY A 230 -6.02 -2.57 15.61
C GLY A 230 -6.26 -1.22 14.92
N MET A 231 -5.70 -0.12 15.44
CA MET A 231 -5.78 1.17 14.76
C MET A 231 -5.10 1.12 13.38
N PHE A 232 -3.91 0.52 13.28
CA PHE A 232 -3.21 0.36 12.01
C PHE A 232 -4.03 -0.44 10.99
N VAL A 233 -4.70 -1.52 11.42
CA VAL A 233 -5.60 -2.33 10.58
C VAL A 233 -6.76 -1.49 10.04
N ILE A 234 -7.36 -0.60 10.85
CA ILE A 234 -8.41 0.33 10.38
C ILE A 234 -7.87 1.26 9.29
N PHE A 235 -6.71 1.89 9.52
CA PHE A 235 -6.10 2.80 8.54
C PHE A 235 -5.76 2.07 7.23
N ALA A 236 -5.17 0.89 7.33
CA ALA A 236 -4.83 0.06 6.17
C ALA A 236 -6.07 -0.34 5.37
N ALA A 237 -7.14 -0.78 6.05
CA ALA A 237 -8.39 -1.13 5.39
C ALA A 237 -9.06 0.06 4.68
N ARG A 238 -9.03 1.25 5.28
CA ARG A 238 -9.53 2.48 4.64
C ARG A 238 -8.69 2.85 3.42
N SER A 239 -7.37 2.78 3.56
CA SER A 239 -6.41 3.08 2.48
C SER A 239 -6.65 2.18 1.27
N GLU A 240 -6.77 0.86 1.49
CA GLU A 240 -7.03 -0.12 0.42
C GLU A 240 -8.35 0.17 -0.30
N ASN A 241 -9.43 0.43 0.44
CA ASN A 241 -10.74 0.73 -0.14
C ASN A 241 -10.74 2.05 -0.94
N ASN A 242 -10.02 3.07 -0.48
CA ASN A 242 -9.90 4.34 -1.20
C ASN A 242 -9.08 4.18 -2.48
N MET A 243 -8.01 3.37 -2.44
CA MET A 243 -7.18 3.08 -3.60
C MET A 243 -7.99 2.39 -4.69
N VAL A 244 -8.72 1.32 -4.37
CA VAL A 244 -9.51 0.57 -5.37
C VAL A 244 -10.66 1.41 -5.93
N GLN A 245 -11.32 2.24 -5.11
CA GLN A 245 -12.39 3.13 -5.61
C GLN A 245 -11.84 4.21 -6.55
N THR A 246 -10.67 4.75 -6.24
CA THR A 246 -9.99 5.71 -7.12
C THR A 246 -9.57 5.02 -8.42
N GLU A 247 -9.02 3.81 -8.37
CA GLU A 247 -8.65 3.04 -9.57
C GLU A 247 -9.86 2.74 -10.46
N ASP A 248 -10.98 2.27 -9.89
CA ASP A 248 -12.22 1.98 -10.64
C ASP A 248 -12.77 3.24 -11.31
N LEU A 249 -12.75 4.39 -10.62
CA LEU A 249 -13.10 5.68 -11.22
C LEU A 249 -12.27 6.01 -12.44
N MET A 250 -10.95 5.95 -12.29
CA MET A 250 -10.02 6.34 -13.35
C MET A 250 -10.14 5.43 -14.57
N SER A 251 -10.57 4.18 -14.38
CA SER A 251 -10.81 3.22 -15.45
C SER A 251 -12.15 3.40 -16.17
N ARG A 252 -13.20 3.85 -15.47
CA ARG A 252 -14.56 3.97 -16.03
C ARG A 252 -14.83 5.28 -16.74
N TYR A 253 -14.24 6.37 -16.24
CA TYR A 253 -14.49 7.71 -16.75
C TYR A 253 -13.39 8.18 -17.69
N LYS A 254 -13.81 8.92 -18.72
CA LYS A 254 -12.92 9.57 -19.69
C LYS A 254 -12.76 11.04 -19.37
N VAL A 255 -11.77 11.67 -20.00
CA VAL A 255 -11.55 13.12 -19.89
C VAL A 255 -12.82 13.89 -20.26
N GLY A 256 -13.56 13.45 -21.28
CA GLY A 256 -14.83 14.06 -21.71
C GLY A 256 -15.93 14.11 -20.64
N ASP A 257 -15.88 13.27 -19.61
CA ASP A 257 -16.91 13.26 -18.55
C ASP A 257 -16.71 14.39 -17.53
N ILE A 258 -15.51 14.99 -17.48
CA ILE A 258 -15.13 15.98 -16.46
C ILE A 258 -14.63 17.30 -17.05
N ILE A 259 -14.59 17.40 -18.37
CA ILE A 259 -14.11 18.57 -19.10
C ILE A 259 -14.91 19.82 -18.73
N ARG A 260 -14.19 20.94 -18.57
CA ARG A 260 -14.78 22.28 -18.50
C ARG A 260 -14.65 22.96 -19.86
N TYR A 261 -15.77 23.13 -20.55
CA TYR A 261 -15.83 23.79 -21.87
C TYR A 261 -15.65 25.31 -21.79
N GLN A 262 -15.99 25.92 -20.65
CA GLN A 262 -15.81 27.35 -20.42
C GLN A 262 -14.50 27.59 -19.68
N PHE A 263 -13.56 28.24 -20.36
CA PHE A 263 -12.26 28.60 -19.81
C PHE A 263 -11.83 29.95 -20.35
N THR A 264 -11.10 30.70 -19.54
CA THR A 264 -10.54 31.98 -19.97
C THR A 264 -9.36 31.73 -20.92
N LYS A 265 -9.40 32.38 -22.09
CA LYS A 265 -8.33 32.36 -23.09
C LYS A 265 -7.52 33.64 -22.95
N LEU A 266 -6.23 33.53 -22.68
CA LEU A 266 -5.30 34.65 -22.70
C LEU A 266 -4.48 34.59 -23.99
N ARG A 267 -4.09 35.74 -24.54
CA ARG A 267 -3.18 35.79 -25.70
C ARG A 267 -1.75 36.01 -25.25
N SER A 268 -0.79 35.47 -26.00
CA SER A 268 0.64 35.61 -25.70
C SER A 268 1.12 37.06 -25.73
N ASN A 269 0.45 37.92 -26.50
CA ASN A 269 0.73 39.35 -26.63
C ASN A 269 -0.12 40.22 -25.69
N ASP A 270 -0.97 39.63 -24.85
CA ASP A 270 -1.69 40.38 -23.83
C ASP A 270 -0.72 40.84 -22.73
N TRP A 271 -1.11 41.94 -22.08
CA TRP A 271 -0.39 42.49 -20.95
C TRP A 271 -0.72 41.71 -19.68
N MET A 272 0.28 41.56 -18.79
CA MET A 272 0.14 40.83 -17.53
C MET A 272 -0.97 41.41 -16.64
N GLN A 273 -1.28 42.70 -16.77
CA GLN A 273 -2.41 43.34 -16.09
C GLN A 273 -3.74 42.62 -16.36
N SER A 274 -3.98 42.21 -17.60
CA SER A 274 -5.21 41.51 -17.98
C SER A 274 -5.32 40.14 -17.31
N ALA A 275 -4.22 39.39 -17.25
CA ALA A 275 -4.17 38.11 -16.52
C ALA A 275 -4.41 38.31 -15.01
N PHE A 276 -3.82 39.34 -14.43
CA PHE A 276 -4.01 39.68 -13.01
C PHE A 276 -5.46 40.12 -12.70
N ASP A 277 -6.10 40.85 -13.60
CA ASP A 277 -7.50 41.24 -13.46
C ASP A 277 -8.43 40.02 -13.50
N HIS A 278 -8.13 39.04 -14.36
CA HIS A 278 -8.82 37.75 -14.40
C HIS A 278 -8.60 36.93 -13.12
N LEU A 279 -7.38 36.89 -12.59
CA LEU A 279 -7.07 36.23 -11.32
C LEU A 279 -7.84 36.87 -10.14
N ARG A 280 -8.01 38.20 -10.15
CA ARG A 280 -8.68 38.94 -9.07
C ARG A 280 -10.20 38.80 -9.08
N HIS A 281 -10.82 38.76 -10.27
CA HIS A 281 -12.27 38.71 -10.42
C HIS A 281 -12.81 37.29 -10.68
N GLY A 282 -11.92 36.36 -11.03
CA GLY A 282 -12.25 34.96 -11.29
C GLY A 282 -11.93 34.03 -10.12
N LEU A 283 -12.39 32.78 -10.25
CA LEU A 283 -12.01 31.66 -9.38
C LEU A 283 -10.97 30.75 -10.05
N GLU A 284 -10.48 31.16 -11.22
CA GLU A 284 -9.49 30.41 -12.01
C GLU A 284 -8.08 30.84 -11.60
N HIS A 285 -7.23 29.86 -11.27
CA HIS A 285 -5.83 30.09 -10.85
C HIS A 285 -4.82 29.69 -11.94
N HIS A 286 -5.30 29.10 -13.03
CA HIS A 286 -4.49 28.62 -14.15
C HIS A 286 -5.20 28.93 -15.47
N PHE A 287 -4.44 29.42 -16.45
CA PHE A 287 -4.98 29.93 -17.70
C PHE A 287 -4.28 29.32 -18.90
N LEU A 288 -5.02 29.09 -19.99
CA LEU A 288 -4.44 28.69 -21.26
C LEU A 288 -4.05 29.93 -22.08
N VAL A 289 -2.88 29.85 -22.71
CA VAL A 289 -2.31 30.93 -23.53
C VAL A 289 -2.33 30.51 -25.00
N PHE A 290 -2.88 31.37 -25.83
CA PHE A 290 -3.02 31.19 -27.27
C PHE A 290 -2.22 32.25 -28.04
N ASP A 291 -1.82 31.93 -29.27
CA ASP A 291 -1.23 32.91 -30.18
C ASP A 291 -2.31 33.77 -30.89
N ILE A 292 -1.87 34.59 -31.83
CA ILE A 292 -2.74 35.41 -32.69
C ILE A 292 -3.58 34.59 -33.69
N ASN A 293 -3.20 33.33 -33.96
CA ASN A 293 -3.90 32.41 -34.85
C ASN A 293 -4.81 31.44 -34.08
N ASP A 294 -5.07 31.71 -32.80
CA ASP A 294 -5.81 30.85 -31.87
C ASP A 294 -5.21 29.44 -31.68
N MET A 295 -3.90 29.29 -31.91
CA MET A 295 -3.15 28.08 -31.60
C MET A 295 -2.69 28.09 -30.14
N LEU A 296 -2.84 26.95 -29.46
CA LEU A 296 -2.39 26.79 -28.07
C LEU A 296 -0.86 26.83 -28.02
N VAL A 297 -0.30 27.78 -27.26
CA VAL A 297 1.16 27.95 -27.12
C VAL A 297 1.67 27.63 -25.72
N GLY A 298 0.82 27.71 -24.69
CA GLY A 298 1.24 27.44 -23.33
C GLY A 298 0.15 27.58 -22.29
N MET A 299 0.57 27.59 -21.03
CA MET A 299 -0.26 27.91 -19.87
C MET A 299 0.44 28.93 -18.99
N LEU A 300 -0.36 29.64 -18.19
CA LEU A 300 0.12 30.62 -17.21
C LEU A 300 -0.47 30.28 -15.84
N GLU A 301 0.39 30.14 -14.83
CA GLU A 301 -0.02 29.86 -13.46
C GLU A 301 -0.11 31.13 -12.62
N GLU A 302 -0.85 31.07 -11.50
CA GLU A 302 -0.93 32.16 -10.53
C GLU A 302 0.46 32.65 -10.09
N GLU A 303 1.39 31.74 -9.83
CA GLU A 303 2.76 32.11 -9.46
C GLU A 303 3.47 32.93 -10.54
N ASP A 304 3.25 32.59 -11.81
CA ASP A 304 3.87 33.28 -12.96
C ASP A 304 3.27 34.68 -13.13
N ILE A 305 1.95 34.83 -12.93
CA ILE A 305 1.26 36.12 -12.96
C ILE A 305 1.80 37.04 -11.87
N ILE A 306 1.88 36.54 -10.63
CA ILE A 306 2.38 37.31 -9.49
C ILE A 306 3.84 37.71 -9.72
N ARG A 307 4.68 36.81 -10.24
CA ARG A 307 6.08 37.12 -10.58
C ARG A 307 6.19 38.16 -11.69
N GLY A 308 5.36 38.07 -12.72
CA GLY A 308 5.30 39.04 -13.82
C GLY A 308 4.92 40.44 -13.32
N MET A 309 3.88 40.50 -12.48
CA MET A 309 3.42 41.74 -11.84
C MET A 309 4.47 42.38 -10.94
N GLN A 310 5.23 41.58 -10.18
CA GLN A 310 6.28 42.08 -9.30
C GLN A 310 7.51 42.62 -10.06
N LYS A 311 7.91 41.96 -11.15
CA LYS A 311 9.13 42.33 -11.90
C LYS A 311 8.95 43.51 -12.84
N SER A 312 7.82 43.56 -13.54
CA SER A 312 7.61 44.49 -14.67
C SER A 312 6.32 45.29 -14.54
N GLY A 313 5.63 45.20 -13.41
CA GLY A 313 4.26 45.69 -13.27
C GLY A 313 3.30 44.98 -14.21
N GLY A 314 2.16 45.61 -14.48
CA GLY A 314 1.19 45.11 -15.47
C GLY A 314 1.68 45.14 -16.92
N SER A 315 2.91 45.62 -17.17
CA SER A 315 3.45 45.90 -18.50
C SER A 315 4.24 44.74 -19.13
N ALA A 316 4.39 43.60 -18.46
CA ALA A 316 5.00 42.43 -19.08
C ALA A 316 4.04 41.76 -20.09
N GLU A 317 4.59 41.22 -21.17
CA GLU A 317 3.84 40.32 -22.06
C GLU A 317 3.72 38.92 -21.43
N ILE A 318 2.54 38.32 -21.55
CA ILE A 318 2.26 36.99 -21.01
C ILE A 318 3.18 35.92 -21.60
N GLY A 319 3.51 36.00 -22.88
CA GLY A 319 4.34 35.02 -23.58
C GLY A 319 5.75 34.83 -22.99
N LEU A 320 6.26 35.80 -22.20
CA LEU A 320 7.56 35.70 -21.54
C LEU A 320 7.54 34.87 -20.25
N TYR A 321 6.36 34.67 -19.66
CA TYR A 321 6.18 33.99 -18.38
C TYR A 321 5.39 32.68 -18.52
N MET A 322 5.04 32.27 -19.74
CA MET A 322 4.27 31.07 -19.98
C MET A 322 5.10 29.79 -19.82
N ASN A 323 4.45 28.75 -19.32
CA ASN A 323 4.98 27.40 -19.22
C ASN A 323 4.36 26.49 -20.29
N LYS A 324 5.01 25.36 -20.55
CA LYS A 324 4.47 24.34 -21.47
C LYS A 324 3.20 23.74 -20.87
N VAL A 325 2.20 23.56 -21.71
CA VAL A 325 0.95 22.90 -21.35
C VAL A 325 0.89 21.52 -21.98
N GLU A 326 0.45 20.54 -21.21
CA GLU A 326 0.16 19.21 -21.71
C GLU A 326 -1.25 19.17 -22.33
N VAL A 327 -1.36 18.46 -23.45
CA VAL A 327 -2.61 18.29 -24.20
C VAL A 327 -3.01 16.84 -24.17
N VAL A 328 -4.27 16.57 -23.81
CA VAL A 328 -4.87 15.23 -23.83
C VAL A 328 -6.09 15.21 -24.73
N HIS A 329 -6.36 14.07 -25.37
CA HIS A 329 -7.55 13.90 -26.18
C HIS A 329 -8.79 13.60 -25.31
N ILE A 330 -9.98 14.04 -25.72
CA ILE A 330 -11.24 13.86 -24.97
C ILE A 330 -11.57 12.38 -24.68
N SER A 331 -11.11 11.46 -25.54
CA SER A 331 -11.35 10.03 -25.42
C SER A 331 -10.38 9.31 -24.47
N GLU A 332 -9.34 9.99 -23.98
CA GLU A 332 -8.35 9.41 -23.08
C GLU A 332 -8.94 9.06 -21.71
N SER A 333 -8.27 8.13 -21.02
CA SER A 333 -8.63 7.75 -19.66
C SER A 333 -8.27 8.86 -18.67
N LEU A 334 -9.14 9.03 -17.67
CA LEU A 334 -8.89 9.95 -16.57
C LEU A 334 -7.61 9.64 -15.79
N SER A 335 -7.13 8.39 -15.83
CA SER A 335 -5.85 7.98 -15.21
C SER A 335 -4.65 8.79 -15.73
N ARG A 336 -4.61 9.11 -17.03
CA ARG A 336 -3.53 9.89 -17.64
C ARG A 336 -3.53 11.33 -17.12
N VAL A 337 -4.69 11.95 -17.07
CA VAL A 337 -4.90 13.31 -16.52
C VAL A 337 -4.53 13.36 -15.05
N HIS A 338 -4.96 12.38 -14.25
CA HIS A 338 -4.61 12.29 -12.84
C HIS A 338 -3.09 12.20 -12.62
N TYR A 339 -2.39 11.41 -13.45
CA TYR A 339 -0.94 11.31 -13.42
C TYR A 339 -0.27 12.66 -13.73
N LEU A 340 -0.69 13.34 -14.80
CA LEU A 340 -0.14 14.63 -15.22
C LEU A 340 -0.31 15.70 -14.12
N ILE A 341 -1.48 15.80 -13.50
CA ILE A 341 -1.74 16.79 -12.43
C ILE A 341 -0.97 16.45 -11.15
N ARG A 342 -1.02 15.19 -10.69
CA ARG A 342 -0.43 14.81 -9.39
C ARG A 342 1.08 14.62 -9.40
N HIS A 343 1.67 14.18 -10.51
CA HIS A 343 3.09 13.82 -10.57
C HIS A 343 3.95 14.82 -11.33
N GLN A 344 3.39 15.51 -12.33
CA GLN A 344 4.12 16.56 -13.06
C GLN A 344 3.83 17.97 -12.54
N GLY A 345 2.85 18.11 -11.64
CA GLY A 345 2.52 19.39 -11.03
C GLY A 345 1.76 20.33 -11.95
N ASN A 346 1.20 19.83 -13.06
CA ASN A 346 0.45 20.67 -13.99
C ASN A 346 -0.86 21.12 -13.34
N GLY A 347 -1.03 22.42 -13.11
CA GLY A 347 -2.26 22.97 -12.53
C GLY A 347 -3.48 22.92 -13.45
N ILE A 348 -3.25 22.86 -14.77
CA ILE A 348 -4.29 22.77 -15.80
C ILE A 348 -3.81 21.93 -16.98
N ILE A 349 -4.74 21.20 -17.59
CA ILE A 349 -4.49 20.39 -18.79
C ILE A 349 -5.46 20.82 -19.87
N ALA A 350 -4.93 21.06 -21.07
CA ALA A 350 -5.75 21.36 -22.24
C ALA A 350 -6.34 20.08 -22.83
N VAL A 351 -7.61 20.12 -23.21
CA VAL A 351 -8.31 18.98 -23.82
C VAL A 351 -8.56 19.26 -25.29
N ALA A 352 -8.02 18.40 -26.14
CA ALA A 352 -8.24 18.41 -27.59
C ALA A 352 -9.42 17.52 -27.99
N GLY A 353 -10.24 18.02 -28.91
CA GLY A 353 -11.17 17.25 -29.73
C GLY A 353 -10.62 17.10 -31.15
N ASP A 354 -11.47 16.68 -32.08
CA ASP A 354 -11.07 16.41 -33.47
C ASP A 354 -10.65 17.67 -34.26
N GLU A 355 -11.18 18.85 -33.88
CA GLU A 355 -10.98 20.12 -34.60
C GLU A 355 -10.20 21.18 -33.80
N GLY A 356 -9.67 20.84 -32.61
CA GLY A 356 -8.87 21.77 -31.80
C GLY A 356 -9.09 21.64 -30.29
N ILE A 357 -8.67 22.65 -29.53
CA ILE A 357 -8.82 22.68 -28.07
C ILE A 357 -10.25 23.07 -27.71
N ILE A 358 -10.95 22.13 -27.06
CA ILE A 358 -12.38 22.22 -26.74
C ILE A 358 -12.64 22.56 -25.27
N GLY A 359 -11.65 22.40 -24.40
CA GLY A 359 -11.83 22.64 -22.97
C GLY A 359 -10.58 22.39 -22.15
N VAL A 360 -10.77 22.43 -20.83
CA VAL A 360 -9.72 22.24 -19.84
C VAL A 360 -10.13 21.26 -18.75
N VAL A 361 -9.15 20.64 -18.13
CA VAL A 361 -9.31 19.90 -16.88
C VAL A 361 -8.28 20.38 -15.87
N ASP A 362 -8.76 20.68 -14.66
CA ASP A 362 -7.96 21.12 -13.52
C ASP A 362 -8.21 20.20 -12.30
N GLU A 363 -7.51 20.49 -11.19
CA GLU A 363 -7.68 19.73 -9.94
C GLU A 363 -9.11 19.83 -9.40
N ALA A 364 -9.81 20.94 -9.62
CA ALA A 364 -11.20 21.12 -9.21
C ALA A 364 -12.15 20.18 -10.00
N GLY A 365 -11.93 20.00 -11.30
CA GLY A 365 -12.64 19.04 -12.15
C GLY A 365 -12.43 17.60 -11.69
N LEU A 366 -11.19 17.22 -11.38
CA LEU A 366 -10.86 15.91 -10.77
C LEU A 366 -11.53 15.72 -9.41
N ALA A 367 -11.53 16.73 -8.54
CA ALA A 367 -12.17 16.67 -7.24
C ALA A 367 -13.70 16.60 -7.35
N LYS A 368 -14.29 17.23 -8.38
CA LYS A 368 -15.73 17.14 -8.69
C LYS A 368 -16.10 15.74 -9.17
N ALA A 369 -15.27 15.09 -9.98
CA ALA A 369 -15.44 13.69 -10.39
C ALA A 369 -15.46 12.76 -9.17
N GLY A 370 -14.56 12.98 -8.20
CA GLY A 370 -14.56 12.26 -6.92
C GLY A 370 -15.83 12.51 -6.09
N ARG A 371 -16.36 13.75 -6.07
CA ARG A 371 -17.56 14.12 -5.30
C ARG A 371 -18.88 13.68 -5.93
N TYR A 372 -19.00 13.66 -7.26
CA TYR A 372 -20.17 13.10 -7.97
C TYR A 372 -20.43 11.63 -7.61
N GLN A 373 -19.42 10.90 -7.13
CA GLN A 373 -19.60 9.56 -6.57
C GLN A 373 -20.36 9.54 -5.24
N ILE A 374 -20.12 10.48 -4.33
CA ILE A 374 -20.73 10.46 -2.99
C ILE A 374 -22.24 10.64 -3.11
N SER A 375 -22.69 11.56 -3.98
CA SER A 375 -24.11 11.82 -4.19
C SER A 375 -24.83 10.67 -4.92
N ARG A 376 -24.21 10.05 -5.94
CA ARG A 376 -24.82 8.90 -6.64
C ARG A 376 -24.80 7.60 -5.82
N ALA A 377 -23.74 7.35 -5.04
CA ALA A 377 -23.70 6.22 -4.12
C ALA A 377 -24.78 6.34 -3.03
N ALA A 378 -25.00 7.54 -2.48
CA ALA A 378 -26.08 7.83 -1.54
C ALA A 378 -27.48 7.64 -2.16
N GLN A 379 -27.67 8.03 -3.43
CA GLN A 379 -28.95 7.84 -4.14
C GLN A 379 -29.22 6.35 -4.50
N SER A 380 -28.18 5.57 -4.81
CA SER A 380 -28.33 4.12 -5.06
C SER A 380 -28.63 3.28 -3.81
N GLN A 381 -28.45 3.85 -2.60
CA GLN A 381 -28.85 3.23 -1.34
C GLN A 381 -30.31 3.50 -0.95
N GLN A 382 -31.00 4.41 -1.64
CA GLN A 382 -32.43 4.69 -1.41
C GLN A 382 -33.36 3.92 -2.38
N GLN A 383 -32.81 3.08 -3.25
CA GLN A 383 -33.59 2.27 -4.22
C GLN A 383 -33.47 0.76 -4.01
N PHE A 384 -32.99 0.30 -2.85
CA PHE A 384 -33.02 -1.11 -2.46
C PHE A 384 -33.55 -1.28 -1.04
#